data_AF-A0A7W6H437-F1
#
_entry.id   AF-A0A7W6H437-F1
#
_cell.length_a   1.000
_cell.length_b   1.000
_cell.length_c   1.000
_cell.angle_alpha   90.00
_cell.angle_beta   90.00
_cell.angle_gamma   90.00
#
_symmetry.space_group_name_H-M   'P 1'
#
loop_
_entity.id
_entity.type
_entity.pdbx_description
1 polymer ?
#
loop_
_entity_poly.entity_id
_entity_poly.type
_entity_poly.pdbx_seq_one_letter_code
_entity_poly.pdbx_strand_id
1 'polypeptide(L)'
;MAARPEPYRPRRFDGLGLWPVGDGVLKAYGISATPEPVETARIDAAKACVAALTIEGPDGGFVILHRGEEAMWLLVHWWMPGGMLAERLFPSRPRHRRRLPCR
;
A
#
# COMPACT_ATOMS: atom_id res chain seq x y z
N MET A 1 10.41 29.93 11.65
CA MET A 1 9.89 30.04 10.27
C MET A 1 9.52 28.65 9.78
N ALA A 2 8.27 28.41 9.40
CA ALA A 2 7.89 27.15 8.75
C ALA A 2 8.47 27.12 7.32
N ALA A 3 9.03 25.99 6.91
CA ALA A 3 9.51 25.81 5.55
C ALA A 3 8.35 25.94 4.54
N ARG A 4 8.61 26.57 3.39
CA ARG A 4 7.63 26.64 2.31
C ARG A 4 7.32 25.20 1.85
N PRO A 5 6.03 24.82 1.70
CA PRO A 5 5.69 23.47 1.25
C PRO A 5 6.23 23.24 -0.16
N GLU A 6 6.74 22.03 -0.39
CA GLU A 6 7.22 21.63 -1.71
C GLU A 6 6.03 21.55 -2.70
N PRO A 7 6.18 22.04 -3.95
CA PRO A 7 5.12 21.96 -4.95
C PRO A 7 4.72 20.51 -5.23
N TYR A 8 3.42 20.28 -5.44
CA TYR A 8 2.93 18.97 -5.88
C TYR A 8 3.55 18.57 -7.21
N ARG A 9 4.05 17.33 -7.29
CA ARG A 9 4.48 16.68 -8.53
C ARG A 9 3.53 15.52 -8.87
N PRO A 10 3.05 15.43 -10.12
CA PRO A 10 2.26 14.28 -10.55
C PRO A 10 3.00 12.97 -10.30
N ARG A 11 2.26 11.96 -9.84
CA ARG A 11 2.77 10.59 -9.65
C ARG A 11 2.04 9.67 -10.60
N ARG A 12 2.75 8.65 -11.09
CA ARG A 12 2.10 7.59 -11.84
C ARG A 12 1.13 6.84 -10.93
N PHE A 13 -0.04 6.53 -11.45
CA PHE A 13 -1.10 5.78 -10.77
C PHE A 13 -1.55 4.61 -11.64
N ASP A 14 -1.65 3.42 -11.04
CA ASP A 14 -2.08 2.20 -11.73
C ASP A 14 -3.13 1.46 -10.87
N GLY A 15 -4.18 0.91 -11.49
CA GLY A 15 -5.09 -0.02 -10.84
C GLY A 15 -4.48 -1.42 -10.78
N LEU A 16 -4.38 -2.00 -9.58
CA LEU A 16 -3.76 -3.32 -9.34
C LEU A 16 -4.78 -4.45 -9.08
N GLY A 17 -6.07 -4.17 -9.29
CA GLY A 17 -7.17 -5.12 -9.15
C GLY A 17 -7.71 -5.23 -7.73
N LEU A 18 -8.38 -6.35 -7.44
CA LEU A 18 -8.92 -6.68 -6.13
C LEU A 18 -8.01 -7.72 -5.46
N TRP A 19 -7.62 -7.48 -4.21
CA TRP A 19 -6.76 -8.38 -3.45
C TRP A 19 -7.55 -9.00 -2.30
N PRO A 20 -7.58 -10.34 -2.17
CA PRO A 20 -8.27 -11.00 -1.07
C PRO A 20 -7.54 -10.79 0.26
N VAL A 21 -8.29 -10.73 1.35
CA VAL A 21 -7.78 -10.67 2.72
C VAL A 21 -8.84 -11.18 3.70
N GLY A 22 -8.52 -12.22 4.48
CA GLY A 22 -9.53 -12.94 5.25
C GLY A 22 -10.70 -13.35 4.35
N ASP A 23 -11.92 -13.02 4.78
CA ASP A 23 -13.17 -13.28 4.03
C ASP A 23 -13.58 -12.12 3.09
N GLY A 24 -12.76 -11.07 2.97
CA GLY A 24 -13.06 -9.88 2.18
C GLY A 24 -12.09 -9.60 1.04
N VAL A 25 -12.31 -8.46 0.37
CA VAL A 25 -11.49 -7.99 -0.75
C VAL A 25 -11.18 -6.50 -0.62
N LEU A 26 -9.95 -6.12 -0.97
CA LEU A 26 -9.48 -4.73 -0.99
C LEU A 26 -9.19 -4.27 -2.41
N LYS A 27 -9.55 -3.03 -2.74
CA LYS A 27 -9.14 -2.39 -4.01
C LYS A 27 -7.67 -2.02 -3.93
N ALA A 28 -6.86 -2.51 -4.85
CA ALA A 28 -5.43 -2.25 -4.83
C ALA A 28 -5.01 -1.24 -5.90
N TYR A 29 -4.12 -0.34 -5.51
CA TYR A 29 -3.58 0.73 -6.35
C TYR A 29 -2.06 0.81 -6.23
N GLY A 30 -1.41 1.13 -7.34
CA GLY A 30 0.01 1.45 -7.41
C GLY A 30 0.18 2.95 -7.54
N ILE A 31 1.10 3.52 -6.76
CA ILE A 31 1.55 4.90 -6.92
C ILE A 31 3.07 4.89 -7.09
N SER A 32 3.60 5.59 -8.07
CA SER A 32 5.05 5.71 -8.27
C SER A 32 5.48 7.17 -8.38
N ALA A 33 6.54 7.52 -7.65
CA ALA A 33 7.23 8.79 -7.75
C ALA A 33 7.91 8.96 -9.13
N THR A 34 8.18 7.86 -9.82
CA THR A 34 8.76 7.87 -11.16
C THR A 34 7.69 7.52 -12.23
N PRO A 35 7.96 7.78 -13.52
CA PRO A 35 7.04 7.42 -14.61
C PRO A 35 6.87 5.90 -14.81
N GLU A 36 7.76 5.08 -14.25
CA GLU A 36 7.66 3.62 -14.34
C GLU A 36 6.64 3.08 -13.33
N PRO A 37 5.87 2.04 -13.71
CA PRO A 37 4.95 1.40 -12.78
C PRO A 37 5.71 0.74 -11.62
N VAL A 38 4.98 0.40 -10.57
CA VAL A 38 5.54 -0.45 -9.51
C VAL A 38 5.87 -1.83 -10.08
N GLU A 39 7.06 -2.35 -9.77
CA GLU A 39 7.51 -3.63 -10.32
C GLU A 39 6.60 -4.80 -9.88
N THR A 40 6.32 -5.74 -10.78
CA THR A 40 5.50 -6.93 -10.50
C THR A 40 5.96 -7.71 -9.27
N ALA A 41 7.26 -7.88 -9.08
CA ALA A 41 7.80 -8.56 -7.91
C ALA A 41 7.45 -7.86 -6.57
N ARG A 42 7.31 -6.52 -6.59
CA ARG A 42 6.86 -5.75 -5.41
C ARG A 42 5.37 -5.89 -5.20
N ILE A 43 4.59 -5.92 -6.29
CA ILE A 43 3.16 -6.16 -6.27
C ILE A 43 2.88 -7.55 -5.66
N ASP A 44 3.60 -8.58 -6.08
CA ASP A 44 3.43 -9.94 -5.57
C ASP A 44 3.83 -10.05 -4.09
N ALA A 45 4.94 -9.39 -3.69
CA ALA A 45 5.33 -9.33 -2.28
C ALA A 45 4.30 -8.59 -1.42
N ALA A 46 3.70 -7.52 -1.94
CA ALA A 46 2.65 -6.78 -1.26
C ALA A 46 1.34 -7.59 -1.15
N LYS A 47 0.95 -8.30 -2.21
CA LYS A 47 -0.19 -9.23 -2.19
C LYS A 47 -0.01 -10.30 -1.12
N ALA A 48 1.17 -10.93 -1.07
CA ALA A 48 1.47 -11.94 -0.05
C ALA A 48 1.44 -11.36 1.37
N CYS A 49 1.92 -10.13 1.55
CA CYS A 49 1.82 -9.43 2.84
C CYS A 49 0.36 -9.18 3.24
N VAL A 50 -0.47 -8.65 2.34
CA VAL A 50 -1.89 -8.36 2.59
C VAL A 50 -2.66 -9.64 2.91
N ALA A 51 -2.43 -10.71 2.15
CA ALA A 51 -3.08 -12.00 2.38
C ALA A 51 -2.74 -12.63 3.76
N ALA A 52 -1.61 -12.25 4.35
CA ALA A 52 -1.20 -12.72 5.67
C ALA A 52 -1.75 -11.89 6.84
N LEU A 53 -2.47 -10.79 6.56
CA LEU A 53 -3.05 -9.95 7.60
C LEU A 53 -4.32 -10.58 8.17
N THR A 54 -4.42 -10.62 9.50
CA THR A 54 -5.68 -10.83 10.19
C THR A 54 -6.34 -9.46 10.37
N ILE A 55 -7.42 -9.21 9.63
CA ILE A 55 -8.25 -8.01 9.77
C ILE A 55 -9.70 -8.43 10.04
N GLU A 56 -10.33 -7.79 11.02
CA GLU A 56 -11.72 -8.09 11.38
C GLU A 56 -12.69 -7.31 10.49
N GLY A 57 -13.69 -8.02 9.98
CA GLY A 57 -14.84 -7.45 9.26
C GLY A 57 -14.52 -6.53 8.08
N PRO A 58 -13.65 -6.90 7.11
CA PRO A 58 -13.43 -6.06 5.94
C PRO A 58 -14.65 -6.10 5.01
N ASP A 59 -15.67 -5.28 5.31
CA ASP A 59 -16.78 -5.00 4.39
C ASP A 59 -16.33 -4.16 3.17
N GLY A 60 -15.07 -3.76 3.17
CA GLY A 60 -14.40 -3.07 2.08
C GLY A 60 -13.13 -2.39 2.56
N GLY A 61 -12.32 -1.94 1.60
CA GLY A 61 -11.08 -1.24 1.89
C GLY A 61 -10.23 -1.05 0.66
N PHE A 62 -9.03 -0.53 0.87
CA PHE A 62 -8.08 -0.29 -0.20
C PHE A 62 -6.64 -0.49 0.26
N VAL A 63 -5.82 -0.88 -0.70
CA VAL A 63 -4.38 -1.05 -0.56
C VAL A 63 -3.69 -0.08 -1.51
N ILE A 64 -2.70 0.65 -1.01
CA ILE A 64 -1.83 1.49 -1.84
C ILE A 64 -0.42 0.97 -1.69
N LEU A 65 0.14 0.48 -2.80
CA LEU A 65 1.56 0.20 -2.92
C LEU A 65 2.25 1.42 -3.55
N HIS A 66 2.92 2.20 -2.71
CA HIS A 66 3.58 3.44 -3.09
C HIS A 66 5.08 3.24 -3.22
N ARG A 67 5.62 3.41 -4.43
CA ARG A 67 7.05 3.62 -4.70
C ARG A 67 7.37 5.10 -4.55
N GLY A 68 8.02 5.45 -3.45
CA GLY A 68 8.61 6.79 -3.28
C GLY A 68 9.97 6.92 -3.91
N GLU A 69 10.52 8.12 -3.74
CA GLU A 69 11.92 8.43 -4.05
C GLU A 69 12.87 7.58 -3.19
N GLU A 70 12.55 7.41 -1.90
CA GLU A 70 13.49 6.84 -0.91
C GLU A 70 13.11 5.44 -0.41
N ALA A 71 11.85 5.03 -0.58
CA ALA A 71 11.33 3.80 0.01
C ALA A 71 10.07 3.30 -0.73
N MET A 72 9.70 2.06 -0.44
CA MET A 72 8.36 1.55 -0.76
C MET A 72 7.50 1.61 0.49
N TRP A 73 6.23 1.95 0.34
CA TRP A 73 5.23 1.86 1.39
C TRP A 73 4.06 1.01 0.91
N LEU A 74 3.61 0.12 1.78
CA LEU A 74 2.34 -0.58 1.62
C LEU A 74 1.39 -0.02 2.68
N LEU A 75 0.33 0.65 2.22
CA LEU A 75 -0.72 1.18 3.06
C LEU A 75 -1.94 0.29 2.89
N VAL A 76 -2.50 -0.21 3.98
CA VAL A 76 -3.69 -1.04 3.99
C VAL A 76 -4.73 -0.35 4.85
N HIS A 77 -5.87 0.00 4.26
CA HIS A 77 -6.99 0.62 4.95
C HIS A 77 -8.24 -0.22 4.77
N TRP A 78 -9.01 -0.39 5.83
CA TRP A 78 -10.28 -1.12 5.79
C TRP A 78 -11.27 -0.55 6.78
N TRP A 79 -12.55 -0.66 6.47
CA TRP A 79 -13.61 -0.28 7.40
C TRP A 79 -13.85 -1.44 8.36
N MET A 80 -13.81 -1.15 9.66
CA MET A 80 -14.21 -2.06 10.73
C MET A 80 -15.73 -1.98 10.97
N PRO A 81 -16.34 -2.97 11.63
CA PRO A 81 -17.70 -2.87 12.13
C PRO A 81 -17.93 -1.55 12.89
N GLY A 82 -19.04 -0.87 12.58
CA GLY A 82 -19.32 0.48 13.10
C GLY A 82 -18.76 1.63 12.24
N GLY A 83 -18.17 1.32 11.08
CA GLY A 83 -17.81 2.33 10.07
C GLY A 83 -16.51 3.09 10.32
N MET A 84 -15.68 2.62 11.26
CA MET A 84 -14.37 3.21 11.54
C MET A 84 -13.33 2.73 10.53
N LEU A 85 -12.55 3.65 9.96
CA LEU A 85 -11.43 3.30 9.08
C LEU A 85 -10.21 2.95 9.93
N ALA A 86 -9.74 1.70 9.82
CA ALA A 86 -8.48 1.25 10.38
C ALA A 86 -7.39 1.25 9.31
N GLU A 87 -6.13 1.34 9.76
CA GLU A 87 -4.97 1.34 8.87
C GLU A 87 -3.81 0.48 9.39
N ARG A 88 -3.01 -0.04 8.44
CA ARG A 88 -1.68 -0.62 8.66
C ARG A 88 -0.72 -0.03 7.63
N LEU A 89 0.45 0.41 8.09
CA LEU A 89 1.50 0.96 7.26
C LEU A 89 2.76 0.09 7.36
N PHE A 90 3.24 -0.40 6.20
CA PHE A 90 4.49 -1.16 6.11
C PHE A 90 5.50 -0.41 5.24
N PRO A 91 6.51 0.25 5.83
CA PRO A 91 7.61 0.84 5.07
C PRO A 91 8.67 -0.21 4.76
N SER A 92 9.23 -0.23 3.55
CA SER A 92 10.48 -0.95 3.27
C SER A 92 11.53 0.00 2.70
N ARG A 93 12.67 0.07 3.40
CA ARG A 93 13.84 0.84 2.96
C ARG A 93 14.76 -0.02 2.07
N PRO A 94 15.56 0.59 1.18
CA PRO A 94 16.41 -0.13 0.21
C PRO A 94 17.40 -1.14 0.80
N ARG A 95 17.72 -1.04 2.10
CA ARG A 95 18.64 -1.99 2.78
C ARG A 95 18.09 -3.42 2.89
N HIS A 96 16.80 -3.65 2.64
CA HIS A 96 16.19 -4.99 2.57
C HIS A 96 15.62 -5.25 1.17
N ARG A 97 16.49 -5.62 0.23
CA ARG A 97 16.19 -5.80 -1.21
C ARG A 97 15.09 -6.81 -1.58
N ARG A 98 14.42 -7.49 -0.64
CA ARG A 98 13.51 -8.62 -0.96
C ARG A 98 12.22 -8.76 -0.15
N ARG A 99 11.94 -7.97 0.89
CA ARG A 99 10.74 -8.18 1.73
C ARG A 99 10.18 -6.87 2.28
N LEU A 100 8.85 -6.71 2.20
CA LEU A 100 8.13 -5.78 3.06
C LEU A 100 8.18 -6.34 4.49
N PRO A 101 8.43 -5.51 5.52
CA PRO A 101 8.48 -5.96 6.91
C PRO A 101 7.06 -6.14 7.43
N CYS A 102 6.36 -7.16 6.92
CA CYS A 102 5.07 -7.55 7.44
C CYS A 102 5.34 -8.46 8.63
N ARG A 103 5.46 -7.83 9.81
CA ARG A 103 5.40 -8.46 11.13
C ARG A 103 4.48 -7.61 12.00
#